data_AF-A0A1Q7C7X5-F1
#
_entry.id   AF-A0A1Q7C7X5-F1
#
_cell.length_a   1.000
_cell.length_b   1.000
_cell.length_c   1.000
_cell.angle_alpha   90.00
_cell.angle_beta   90.00
_cell.angle_gamma   90.00
#
_symmetry.space_group_name_H-M   'P 1'
#
loop_
_entity.id
_entity.type
_entity.pdbx_description
1 polymer ?
#
loop_
_entity_poly.entity_id
_entity_poly.type
_entity_poly.pdbx_seq_one_letter_code
_entity_poly.pdbx_strand_id
1 'polypeptide(L)'
;MPSSTAPRPADTPDRPQVPDGAGPGTRRVHLRFVGADAGTAALTWAQRQVWDWIRTDFGTGRHGHLNAVRVVALPERTRVPDVLSTVRELLVRHEALRTVFVLNAAGQPEQVVAAAGELAVDIVETGPDCAAGAAEDLRAGFLARGIDILHELPLQVGVSVSGGYARFAVLVMSRMTVDNWGAGNLRRDFNRVLAAVRQGRDLPDPPDGRQPLAQARYEASPAGTAVSAAGLRHWQEQLSTAAQLAVPFLDTGTGTGPERIQRVVLRSAAVSLALSVLTRRHRVQASAVVLAAVAASLGTYTGLDASTFMLHCGNRIRAELRPVVGNLKQHTLVTVDTAQASFGEIIERSASALLHGYRYGQYDNLVLGSLVEDVRRARGVEVARSAGFNDLAFGTERRSGGEPPSPEQIRAALAETVVERHPLPAVRSHADFVFYLHEFGDRARFSAHVDTGRLPTPEEVFRGVERILVAAAIRDHELSDWVAALGVKPAARDGDWVFVDNSWIHLPTVRRLARDVLGDHPCEVFVLTGTPTQLGVFAAGRPLQPRGVAATAGRRDRYRPLTILAVSRCHSRFVSSRLTAFMSSSRSFAIIRRAE
;
A
#
# COMPACT_ATOMS: atom_id res chain seq x y z
N MET A 1 -32.68 -35.53 46.93
CA MET A 1 -31.21 -35.55 47.19
C MET A 1 -30.64 -36.69 46.36
N PRO A 2 -29.62 -36.50 45.50
CA PRO A 2 -28.69 -35.38 45.42
C PRO A 2 -28.79 -34.55 44.13
N SER A 3 -28.11 -33.41 44.22
CA SER A 3 -27.86 -32.36 43.23
C SER A 3 -27.12 -32.83 41.98
N SER A 4 -27.49 -32.28 40.81
CA SER A 4 -26.59 -32.20 39.65
C SER A 4 -26.58 -30.76 39.14
N THR A 5 -25.46 -30.09 39.41
CA THR A 5 -25.11 -28.74 39.02
C THR A 5 -24.86 -28.67 37.51
N ALA A 6 -25.53 -27.73 36.85
CA ALA A 6 -25.27 -27.36 35.46
C ALA A 6 -23.83 -26.83 35.29
N PRO A 7 -23.18 -27.05 34.13
CA PRO A 7 -21.83 -26.53 33.88
C PRO A 7 -21.86 -24.99 33.80
N ARG A 8 -20.95 -24.33 34.53
CA ARG A 8 -20.67 -22.89 34.37
C ARG A 8 -20.18 -22.61 32.94
N PRO A 9 -20.52 -21.45 32.35
CA PRO A 9 -19.90 -20.98 31.11
C PRO A 9 -18.38 -20.86 31.33
N ALA A 10 -17.62 -21.36 30.37
CA ALA A 10 -16.16 -21.29 30.36
C ALA A 10 -15.68 -19.83 30.49
N ASP A 11 -14.69 -19.64 31.36
CA ASP A 11 -14.02 -18.37 31.63
C ASP A 11 -13.60 -17.67 30.34
N THR A 12 -14.04 -16.44 30.20
CA THR A 12 -13.49 -15.43 29.28
C THR A 12 -11.97 -15.42 29.43
N PRO A 13 -11.18 -15.54 28.36
CA PRO A 13 -9.73 -15.46 28.49
C PRO A 13 -9.36 -14.09 29.07
N ASP A 14 -8.57 -14.13 30.14
CA ASP A 14 -8.09 -13.00 30.93
C ASP A 14 -7.69 -11.82 30.03
N ARG A 15 -8.33 -10.66 30.26
CA ARG A 15 -7.88 -9.39 29.70
C ARG A 15 -6.46 -9.14 30.22
N PRO A 16 -5.46 -8.91 29.36
CA PRO A 16 -4.22 -8.33 29.83
C PRO A 16 -4.54 -6.95 30.42
N GLN A 17 -4.31 -6.79 31.73
CA GLN A 17 -4.36 -5.49 32.39
C GLN A 17 -3.27 -4.60 31.77
N VAL A 18 -3.67 -3.70 30.87
CA VAL A 18 -2.83 -2.60 30.42
C VAL A 18 -2.79 -1.57 31.56
N PRO A 19 -1.63 -0.97 31.88
CA PRO A 19 -1.57 0.04 32.92
C PRO A 19 -2.47 1.20 32.51
N ASP A 20 -3.54 1.41 33.27
CA ASP A 20 -4.29 2.66 33.27
C ASP A 20 -3.43 3.69 34.01
N GLY A 21 -2.39 4.18 33.33
CA GLY A 21 -1.32 4.93 33.95
C GLY A 21 -0.84 6.02 33.03
N ALA A 22 -1.49 7.18 33.09
CA ALA A 22 -0.85 8.44 32.79
C ALA A 22 0.51 8.46 33.52
N GLY A 23 1.62 8.62 32.79
CA GLY A 23 2.95 8.68 33.40
C GLY A 23 3.02 9.77 34.48
N PRO A 24 3.94 9.67 35.46
CA PRO A 24 4.05 10.65 36.54
C PRO A 24 4.10 12.08 35.97
N GLY A 25 3.20 12.95 36.42
CA GLY A 25 3.06 14.33 35.93
C GLY A 25 2.02 14.56 34.82
N THR A 26 1.30 13.51 34.38
CA THR A 26 0.24 13.62 33.36
C THR A 26 -1.15 13.76 34.02
N ARG A 27 -1.89 14.82 33.68
CA ARG A 27 -3.28 15.04 34.09
C ARG A 27 -4.23 14.67 32.95
N ARG A 28 -5.22 13.83 33.20
CA ARG A 28 -6.25 13.45 32.22
C ARG A 28 -7.50 14.33 32.34
N VAL A 29 -7.98 14.86 31.23
CA VAL A 29 -9.23 15.64 31.14
C VAL A 29 -10.21 14.93 30.22
N HIS A 30 -11.45 14.82 30.66
CA HIS A 30 -12.51 14.14 29.93
C HIS A 30 -13.37 15.15 29.18
N LEU A 31 -13.36 15.07 27.84
CA LEU A 31 -14.11 15.94 26.95
C LEU A 31 -15.37 15.25 26.46
N ARG A 32 -16.52 15.69 26.96
CA ARG A 32 -17.82 15.32 26.41
C ARG A 32 -18.10 16.06 25.11
N PHE A 33 -18.73 15.36 24.16
CA PHE A 33 -19.21 15.90 22.91
C PHE A 33 -20.59 15.31 22.57
N VAL A 34 -21.34 16.06 21.77
CA VAL A 34 -22.58 15.61 21.11
C VAL A 34 -22.43 15.99 19.63
N GLY A 35 -22.33 14.99 18.77
CA GLY A 35 -22.19 15.18 17.33
C GLY A 35 -23.53 15.55 16.68
N ALA A 36 -23.46 16.13 15.48
CA ALA A 36 -24.65 16.54 14.73
C ALA A 36 -25.45 15.33 14.19
N ASP A 37 -24.76 14.28 13.75
CA ASP A 37 -25.35 13.10 13.12
C ASP A 37 -24.91 11.80 13.81
N ALA A 38 -25.70 10.73 13.67
CA ALA A 38 -25.37 9.41 14.19
C ALA A 38 -26.01 8.32 13.35
N GLY A 39 -25.46 7.11 13.41
CA GLY A 39 -26.06 5.96 12.76
C GLY A 39 -25.08 4.82 12.52
N THR A 40 -25.63 3.76 11.94
CA THR A 40 -24.90 2.54 11.60
C THR A 40 -24.96 2.33 10.09
N ALA A 41 -23.85 1.88 9.51
CA ALA A 41 -23.78 1.49 8.11
C ALA A 41 -22.77 0.36 7.91
N ALA A 42 -22.82 -0.28 6.74
CA ALA A 42 -21.72 -1.14 6.29
C ALA A 42 -20.40 -0.34 6.23
N LEU A 43 -19.28 -1.03 6.36
CA LEU A 43 -17.97 -0.41 6.12
C LEU A 43 -17.91 0.17 4.71
N THR A 44 -17.32 1.36 4.59
CA THR A 44 -16.86 1.87 3.30
C THR A 44 -15.79 0.95 2.70
N TRP A 45 -15.56 1.01 1.40
CA TRP A 45 -14.52 0.22 0.73
C TRP A 45 -13.14 0.48 1.33
N ALA A 46 -12.79 1.71 1.65
CA ALA A 46 -11.49 2.04 2.26
C ALA A 46 -11.38 1.50 3.71
N GLN A 47 -12.45 1.55 4.51
CA GLN A 47 -12.49 0.92 5.83
C GLN A 47 -12.33 -0.61 5.73
N ARG A 48 -13.03 -1.24 4.78
CA ARG A 48 -12.95 -2.69 4.57
C ARG A 48 -11.55 -3.14 4.22
N GLN A 49 -10.84 -2.39 3.35
CA GLN A 49 -9.45 -2.69 3.01
C GLN A 49 -8.55 -2.72 4.27
N VAL A 50 -8.68 -1.74 5.17
CA VAL A 50 -7.89 -1.69 6.40
C VAL A 50 -8.32 -2.79 7.38
N TRP A 51 -9.62 -3.07 7.48
CA TRP A 51 -10.16 -4.18 8.29
C TRP A 51 -9.56 -5.53 7.88
N ASP A 52 -9.51 -5.80 6.57
CA ASP A 52 -8.99 -7.05 6.04
C ASP A 52 -7.49 -7.21 6.33
N TRP A 53 -6.70 -6.12 6.26
CA TRP A 53 -5.29 -6.11 6.68
C TRP A 53 -5.13 -6.42 8.17
N ILE A 54 -5.88 -5.73 9.03
CA ILE A 54 -5.85 -5.94 10.49
C ILE A 54 -6.16 -7.41 10.80
N ARG A 55 -7.25 -7.94 10.25
CA ARG A 55 -7.72 -9.31 10.52
C ARG A 55 -6.74 -10.36 10.03
N THR A 56 -6.14 -10.17 8.85
CA THR A 56 -5.34 -11.19 8.16
C THR A 56 -3.87 -11.16 8.58
N ASP A 57 -3.28 -9.96 8.66
CA ASP A 57 -1.82 -9.82 8.78
C ASP A 57 -1.36 -9.57 10.22
N PHE A 58 -2.23 -9.01 11.06
CA PHE A 58 -1.87 -8.53 12.40
C PHE A 58 -2.70 -9.14 13.55
N GLY A 59 -3.80 -9.85 13.25
CA GLY A 59 -4.75 -10.32 14.25
C GLY A 59 -5.61 -9.20 14.85
N THR A 60 -6.59 -9.54 15.69
CA THR A 60 -7.44 -8.56 16.39
C THR A 60 -6.69 -8.00 17.60
N GLY A 61 -6.16 -6.78 17.49
CA GLY A 61 -5.36 -6.13 18.52
C GLY A 61 -5.16 -4.65 18.25
N ARG A 62 -4.39 -3.97 19.11
CA ARG A 62 -4.08 -2.55 18.96
C ARG A 62 -2.89 -2.36 18.03
N HIS A 63 -3.12 -1.75 16.87
CA HIS A 63 -2.12 -1.64 15.80
C HIS A 63 -1.61 -0.21 15.64
N GLY A 64 -0.92 0.30 16.65
CA GLY A 64 -0.51 1.70 16.68
C GLY A 64 0.37 2.13 15.50
N HIS A 65 1.19 1.24 14.94
CA HIS A 65 2.01 1.51 13.75
C HIS A 65 1.20 1.84 12.48
N LEU A 66 -0.10 1.50 12.44
CA LEU A 66 -0.99 1.87 11.33
C LEU A 66 -1.54 3.30 11.49
N ASN A 67 -1.62 3.81 12.71
CA ASN A 67 -2.30 5.07 13.04
C ASN A 67 -1.63 6.28 12.37
N ALA A 68 -2.47 7.23 11.95
CA ALA A 68 -1.99 8.53 11.50
C ALA A 68 -1.66 9.40 12.72
N VAL A 69 -0.62 10.23 12.61
CA VAL A 69 -0.15 11.10 13.69
C VAL A 69 0.00 12.53 13.21
N ARG A 70 -0.40 13.49 14.03
CA ARG A 70 -0.07 14.91 13.88
C ARG A 70 0.44 15.46 15.21
N VAL A 71 1.65 16.01 15.19
CA VAL A 71 2.16 16.87 16.26
C VAL A 71 2.08 18.31 15.77
N VAL A 72 1.33 19.14 16.48
CA VAL A 72 1.02 20.52 16.09
C VAL A 72 1.65 21.46 17.10
N ALA A 73 2.63 22.25 16.66
CA ALA A 73 3.12 23.38 17.44
C ALA A 73 2.03 24.43 17.55
N LEU A 74 1.75 24.86 18.78
CA LEU A 74 0.69 25.81 19.09
C LEU A 74 1.27 27.22 19.16
N PRO A 75 0.51 28.25 18.73
CA PRO A 75 0.96 29.63 18.87
C PRO A 75 1.25 29.98 20.34
N GLU A 76 2.10 30.98 20.54
CA GLU A 76 2.41 31.47 21.88
C GLU A 76 1.16 31.87 22.66
N ARG A 77 1.21 31.66 23.98
CA ARG A 77 0.13 31.97 24.91
C ARG A 77 -1.19 31.26 24.60
N THR A 78 -1.16 30.13 23.90
CA THR A 78 -2.36 29.29 23.72
C THR A 78 -2.74 28.67 25.06
N ARG A 79 -3.99 28.87 25.50
CA ARG A 79 -4.47 28.31 26.76
C ARG A 79 -4.98 26.89 26.55
N VAL A 80 -4.79 26.02 27.53
CA VAL A 80 -5.28 24.63 27.48
C VAL A 80 -6.80 24.56 27.18
N PRO A 81 -7.68 25.38 27.79
CA PRO A 81 -9.11 25.38 27.44
C PRO A 81 -9.39 25.65 25.96
N ASP A 82 -8.59 26.47 25.27
CA ASP A 82 -8.78 26.76 23.85
C ASP A 82 -8.50 25.52 23.00
N VAL A 83 -7.48 24.75 23.37
CA VAL A 83 -7.16 23.46 22.72
C VAL A 83 -8.26 22.44 22.96
N LEU A 84 -8.75 22.33 24.21
CA LEU A 84 -9.83 21.41 24.56
C LEU A 84 -11.13 21.73 23.83
N SER A 85 -11.48 23.02 23.73
CA SER A 85 -12.63 23.47 22.93
C SER A 85 -12.43 23.16 21.46
N THR A 86 -11.23 23.40 20.91
CA THR A 86 -10.89 23.05 19.53
C THR A 86 -11.09 21.55 19.26
N VAL A 87 -10.59 20.68 20.13
CA VAL A 87 -10.74 19.22 19.99
C VAL A 87 -12.20 18.80 20.04
N ARG A 88 -13.00 19.37 20.95
CA ARG A 88 -14.45 19.12 21.00
C ARG A 88 -15.12 19.49 19.68
N GLU A 89 -14.80 20.66 19.14
CA GLU A 89 -15.37 21.12 17.87
C GLU A 89 -15.00 20.23 16.67
N LEU A 90 -13.80 19.62 16.69
CA LEU A 90 -13.40 18.65 15.67
C LEU A 90 -14.20 17.34 15.78
N LEU A 91 -14.45 16.85 17.00
CA LEU A 91 -15.30 15.68 17.23
C LEU A 91 -16.72 15.92 16.71
N VAL A 92 -17.30 17.09 17.01
CA VAL A 92 -18.67 17.44 16.60
C VAL A 92 -18.81 17.44 15.06
N ARG A 93 -17.86 18.07 14.35
CA ARG A 93 -17.97 18.27 12.89
C ARG A 93 -17.50 17.11 12.01
N HIS A 94 -16.70 16.17 12.54
CA HIS A 94 -16.15 15.07 11.74
C HIS A 94 -16.64 13.72 12.26
N GLU A 95 -17.56 13.08 11.53
CA GLU A 95 -18.05 11.74 11.87
C GLU A 95 -16.92 10.72 12.01
N ALA A 96 -15.86 10.85 11.19
CA ALA A 96 -14.70 9.97 11.20
C ALA A 96 -13.99 9.89 12.56
N LEU A 97 -14.04 10.96 13.37
CA LEU A 97 -13.45 10.98 14.71
C LEU A 97 -14.35 10.36 15.78
N ARG A 98 -15.60 10.06 15.41
CA ARG A 98 -16.65 9.45 16.26
C ARG A 98 -17.08 8.07 15.77
N THR A 99 -16.41 7.55 14.74
CA THR A 99 -16.75 6.27 14.10
C THR A 99 -16.04 5.14 14.83
N VAL A 100 -16.81 4.24 15.43
CA VAL A 100 -16.34 2.98 16.03
C VAL A 100 -16.81 1.79 15.18
N PHE A 101 -16.23 0.61 15.42
CA PHE A 101 -16.55 -0.58 14.63
C PHE A 101 -17.15 -1.67 15.51
N VAL A 102 -18.22 -2.31 15.03
CA VAL A 102 -18.89 -3.40 15.75
C VAL A 102 -19.02 -4.61 14.84
N LEU A 103 -19.09 -5.80 15.43
CA LEU A 103 -19.46 -7.01 14.70
C LEU A 103 -20.96 -7.21 14.87
N ASN A 104 -21.69 -7.34 13.76
CA ASN A 104 -23.11 -7.66 13.78
C ASN A 104 -23.34 -9.13 14.16
N ALA A 105 -24.62 -9.54 14.26
CA ALA A 105 -24.99 -10.90 14.65
C ALA A 105 -24.44 -11.99 13.70
N ALA A 106 -24.12 -11.64 12.45
CA ALA A 106 -23.49 -12.55 11.48
C ALA A 106 -21.95 -12.53 11.55
N GLY A 107 -21.37 -11.81 12.52
CA GLY A 107 -19.92 -11.62 12.66
C GLY A 107 -19.30 -10.71 11.61
N GLN A 108 -20.10 -9.93 10.87
CA GLN A 108 -19.61 -8.99 9.86
C GLN A 108 -19.37 -7.61 10.49
N PRO A 109 -18.28 -6.90 10.12
CA PRO A 109 -18.01 -5.59 10.66
C PRO A 109 -18.92 -4.52 10.07
N GLU A 110 -19.40 -3.63 10.94
CA GLU A 110 -20.16 -2.43 10.62
C GLU A 110 -19.50 -1.21 11.27
N GLN A 111 -19.73 -0.04 10.68
CA GLN A 111 -19.32 1.22 11.26
C GLN A 111 -20.49 1.85 12.00
N VAL A 112 -20.20 2.46 13.16
CA VAL A 112 -21.17 3.18 13.99
C VAL A 112 -20.63 4.57 14.28
N VAL A 113 -21.32 5.60 13.82
CA VAL A 113 -21.02 7.00 14.17
C VAL A 113 -21.76 7.33 15.47
N ALA A 114 -21.02 7.53 16.55
CA ALA A 114 -21.58 7.75 17.89
C ALA A 114 -22.18 9.15 18.04
N ALA A 115 -23.47 9.24 18.39
CA ALA A 115 -24.18 10.52 18.60
C ALA A 115 -23.53 11.40 19.68
N ALA A 116 -23.00 10.78 20.73
CA ALA A 116 -22.32 11.44 21.82
C ALA A 116 -21.25 10.51 22.39
N GLY A 117 -20.34 11.08 23.16
CA GLY A 117 -19.31 10.31 23.83
C GLY A 117 -18.40 11.18 24.66
N GLU A 118 -17.34 10.56 25.16
CA GLU A 118 -16.32 11.20 25.97
C GLU A 118 -14.95 10.82 25.45
N LEU A 119 -14.09 11.82 25.25
CA LEU A 119 -12.70 11.64 24.85
C LEU A 119 -11.78 12.05 26.00
N ALA A 120 -10.91 11.14 26.42
CA ALA A 120 -9.82 11.46 27.34
C ALA A 120 -8.69 12.23 26.62
N VAL A 121 -8.23 13.31 27.22
CA VAL A 121 -7.10 14.13 26.77
C VAL A 121 -6.02 14.14 27.84
N ASP A 122 -4.82 13.71 27.48
CA ASP A 122 -3.67 13.68 28.37
C ASP A 122 -2.94 15.03 28.33
N ILE A 123 -2.73 15.66 29.48
CA ILE A 123 -2.08 16.97 29.61
C ILE A 123 -0.83 16.81 30.45
N VAL A 124 0.32 17.18 29.89
CA VAL A 124 1.63 17.03 30.54
C VAL A 124 2.23 18.40 30.77
N GLU A 125 2.40 18.77 32.05
CA GLU A 125 3.12 19.98 32.44
C GLU A 125 4.63 19.74 32.38
N THR A 126 5.36 20.70 31.82
CA THR A 126 6.80 20.57 31.54
C THR A 126 7.56 21.85 31.85
N GLY A 127 8.87 21.75 32.03
CA GLY A 127 9.76 22.91 32.05
C GLY A 127 9.80 23.65 30.70
N PRO A 128 10.37 24.87 30.64
CA PRO A 128 10.43 25.72 29.43
C PRO A 128 10.90 25.01 28.16
N ASP A 129 11.92 24.16 28.27
CA ASP A 129 12.60 23.55 27.11
C ASP A 129 12.24 22.07 26.91
N CYS A 130 11.29 21.54 27.69
CA CYS A 130 10.92 20.11 27.68
C CYS A 130 9.63 19.81 26.91
N ALA A 131 8.87 20.83 26.51
CA ALA A 131 7.54 20.65 25.93
C ALA A 131 7.53 19.86 24.61
N ALA A 132 8.57 20.02 23.78
CA ALA A 132 8.70 19.27 22.53
C ALA A 132 9.01 17.79 22.80
N GLY A 133 9.91 17.52 23.75
CA GLY A 133 10.23 16.16 24.19
C GLY A 133 9.01 15.44 24.76
N ALA A 134 8.25 16.10 25.63
CA ALA A 134 7.02 15.52 26.18
C ALA A 134 5.94 15.26 25.11
N ALA A 135 5.85 16.08 24.07
CA ALA A 135 4.95 15.82 22.95
C ALA A 135 5.39 14.58 22.16
N GLU A 136 6.70 14.36 22.03
CA GLU A 136 7.26 13.17 21.41
C GLU A 136 7.05 11.92 22.28
N ASP A 137 7.16 12.05 23.61
CA ASP A 137 6.87 10.96 24.54
C ASP A 137 5.38 10.58 24.51
N LEU A 138 4.46 11.56 24.48
CA LEU A 138 3.03 11.34 24.27
C LEU A 138 2.78 10.61 22.94
N ARG A 139 3.43 11.05 21.87
CA ARG A 139 3.34 10.41 20.55
C ARG A 139 3.78 8.95 20.61
N ALA A 140 4.94 8.68 21.19
CA ALA A 140 5.49 7.34 21.32
C ALA A 140 4.59 6.45 22.19
N GLY A 141 4.13 6.95 23.34
CA GLY A 141 3.22 6.24 24.24
C GLY A 141 1.89 5.89 23.57
N PHE A 142 1.29 6.82 22.83
CA PHE A 142 0.05 6.55 22.10
C PHE A 142 0.22 5.51 20.99
N LEU A 143 1.34 5.57 20.24
CA LEU A 143 1.62 4.57 19.22
C LEU A 143 1.97 3.19 19.81
N ALA A 144 2.64 3.14 20.95
CA ALA A 144 2.90 1.89 21.64
C ALA A 144 1.61 1.25 22.16
N ARG A 145 0.70 2.06 22.72
CA ARG A 145 -0.62 1.59 23.18
C ARG A 145 -1.50 1.17 22.01
N GLY A 146 -1.54 1.97 20.95
CA GLY A 146 -2.49 1.84 19.83
C GLY A 146 -3.94 2.13 20.24
N ILE A 147 -4.85 2.05 19.27
CA ILE A 147 -6.28 2.30 19.45
C ILE A 147 -7.02 0.98 19.30
N ASP A 148 -7.90 0.68 20.26
CA ASP A 148 -8.83 -0.45 20.12
C ASP A 148 -10.04 0.01 19.30
N ILE A 149 -10.04 -0.35 18.01
CA ILE A 149 -11.05 0.10 17.05
C ILE A 149 -12.47 -0.40 17.36
N LEU A 150 -12.62 -1.40 18.24
CA LEU A 150 -13.92 -1.97 18.60
C LEU A 150 -14.55 -1.29 19.82
N HIS A 151 -13.74 -0.67 20.68
CA HIS A 151 -14.19 -0.21 21.99
C HIS A 151 -13.81 1.24 22.31
N GLU A 152 -12.94 1.86 21.52
CA GLU A 152 -12.47 3.23 21.73
C GLU A 152 -12.81 4.13 20.55
N LEU A 153 -12.95 5.43 20.83
CA LEU A 153 -12.97 6.44 19.78
C LEU A 153 -11.68 6.34 18.95
N PRO A 154 -11.75 6.62 17.64
CA PRO A 154 -10.61 6.48 16.73
C PRO A 154 -9.60 7.64 16.87
N LEU A 155 -9.49 8.25 18.05
CA LEU A 155 -8.66 9.42 18.34
C LEU A 155 -8.06 9.34 19.75
N GLN A 156 -6.78 9.64 19.86
CA GLN A 156 -6.10 9.94 21.12
C GLN A 156 -5.51 11.35 21.04
N VAL A 157 -5.60 12.10 22.13
CA VAL A 157 -5.14 13.49 22.19
C VAL A 157 -4.26 13.71 23.40
N GLY A 158 -3.11 14.34 23.16
CA GLY A 158 -2.16 14.76 24.18
C GLY A 158 -1.82 16.24 24.02
N VAL A 159 -1.54 16.93 25.12
CA VAL A 159 -1.11 18.34 25.11
C VAL A 159 0.09 18.50 26.04
N SER A 160 1.21 19.01 25.52
CA SER A 160 2.30 19.45 26.38
C SER A 160 2.14 20.93 26.72
N VAL A 161 2.33 21.25 28.00
CA VAL A 161 2.13 22.57 28.58
C VAL A 161 3.44 23.02 29.21
N SER A 162 3.76 24.30 29.04
CA SER A 162 4.96 24.90 29.62
C SER A 162 4.71 26.37 29.97
N GLY A 163 4.98 26.73 31.22
CA GLY A 163 4.68 28.04 31.79
C GLY A 163 3.18 28.35 31.80
N GLY A 164 2.33 27.34 32.01
CA GLY A 164 0.86 27.47 32.02
C GLY A 164 0.20 27.61 30.64
N TYR A 165 0.97 27.53 29.55
CA TYR A 165 0.47 27.62 28.18
C TYR A 165 0.72 26.34 27.40
N ALA A 166 -0.26 25.92 26.61
CA ALA A 166 -0.14 24.78 25.71
C ALA A 166 0.88 25.10 24.61
N ARG A 167 1.81 24.18 24.37
CA ARG A 167 2.90 24.32 23.39
C ARG A 167 2.77 23.38 22.21
N PHE A 168 2.37 22.14 22.46
CA PHE A 168 2.14 21.17 21.40
C PHE A 168 0.85 20.39 21.65
N ALA A 169 0.12 20.10 20.59
CA ALA A 169 -0.97 19.13 20.58
C ALA A 169 -0.57 17.90 19.76
N VAL A 170 -0.80 16.72 20.32
CA VAL A 170 -0.54 15.42 19.69
C VAL A 170 -1.88 14.77 19.39
N LEU A 171 -2.13 14.47 18.11
CA LEU A 171 -3.34 13.81 17.63
C LEU A 171 -2.93 12.48 16.98
N VAL A 172 -3.42 11.37 17.53
CA VAL A 172 -3.23 10.02 16.95
C VAL A 172 -4.59 9.49 16.53
N MET A 173 -4.75 9.17 15.24
CA MET A 173 -6.02 8.78 14.65
C MET A 173 -5.93 7.37 14.07
N SER A 174 -6.99 6.58 14.22
CA SER A 174 -7.06 5.24 13.65
C SER A 174 -7.06 5.29 12.12
N ARG A 175 -6.25 4.43 11.48
CA ARG A 175 -6.24 4.31 10.02
C ARG A 175 -7.55 3.78 9.44
N MET A 176 -8.35 3.11 10.25
CA MET A 176 -9.69 2.70 9.85
C MET A 176 -10.54 3.91 9.44
N THR A 177 -10.40 5.04 10.13
CA THR A 177 -11.28 6.21 9.93
C THR A 177 -10.60 7.38 9.24
N VAL A 178 -9.27 7.51 9.30
CA VAL A 178 -8.54 8.66 8.74
C VAL A 178 -7.31 8.21 7.96
N ASP A 179 -7.23 8.60 6.68
CA ASP A 179 -6.01 8.44 5.86
C ASP A 179 -5.07 9.66 6.00
N ASN A 180 -3.91 9.63 5.32
CA ASN A 180 -2.92 10.72 5.48
C ASN A 180 -3.44 12.08 4.94
N TRP A 181 -4.28 12.08 3.90
CA TRP A 181 -4.89 13.30 3.39
C TRP A 181 -5.92 13.83 4.38
N GLY A 182 -6.80 12.97 4.89
CA GLY A 182 -7.76 13.28 5.93
C GLY A 182 -7.09 13.83 7.20
N ALA A 183 -5.96 13.26 7.62
CA ALA A 183 -5.17 13.79 8.75
C ALA A 183 -4.52 15.15 8.42
N GLY A 184 -4.23 15.44 7.14
CA GLY A 184 -3.81 16.76 6.68
C GLY A 184 -4.94 17.79 6.76
N ASN A 185 -6.15 17.40 6.36
CA ASN A 185 -7.37 18.21 6.52
C ASN A 185 -7.67 18.47 8.00
N LEU A 186 -7.59 17.44 8.85
CA LEU A 186 -7.81 17.59 10.28
C LEU A 186 -6.85 18.59 10.91
N ARG A 187 -5.56 18.55 10.54
CA ARG A 187 -4.57 19.55 10.99
C ARG A 187 -4.96 20.97 10.55
N ARG A 188 -5.44 21.13 9.30
CA ARG A 188 -5.89 22.43 8.77
C ARG A 188 -7.09 22.95 9.56
N ASP A 189 -8.06 22.09 9.82
CA ASP A 189 -9.27 22.44 10.55
C ASP A 189 -8.95 22.73 12.02
N PHE A 190 -8.08 21.95 12.66
CA PHE A 190 -7.56 22.23 14.00
C PHE A 190 -7.00 23.64 14.09
N ASN A 191 -6.13 24.04 13.15
CA ASN A 191 -5.54 25.37 13.15
C ASN A 191 -6.57 26.49 12.94
N ARG A 192 -7.54 26.30 12.04
CA ARG A 192 -8.60 27.30 11.76
C ARG A 192 -9.54 27.47 12.95
N VAL A 193 -9.99 26.36 13.54
CA VAL A 193 -10.86 26.35 14.71
C VAL A 193 -10.14 26.93 15.92
N LEU A 194 -8.89 26.54 16.17
CA LEU A 194 -8.09 27.10 17.26
C LEU A 194 -7.92 28.61 17.12
N ALA A 195 -7.68 29.11 15.90
CA ALA A 195 -7.58 30.55 15.66
C ALA A 195 -8.89 31.28 15.98
N ALA A 196 -10.04 30.73 15.57
CA ALA A 196 -11.35 31.31 15.87
C ALA A 196 -11.64 31.32 17.38
N VAL A 197 -11.45 30.18 18.06
CA VAL A 197 -11.65 30.02 19.51
C VAL A 197 -10.80 31.01 20.30
N ARG A 198 -9.50 31.12 19.97
CA ARG A 198 -8.58 32.04 20.67
C ARG A 198 -8.94 33.52 20.50
N GLN A 199 -9.61 33.85 19.41
CA GLN A 199 -9.99 35.23 19.07
C GLN A 199 -11.44 35.54 19.45
N GLY A 200 -12.18 34.59 20.03
CA GLY A 200 -13.60 34.75 20.33
C GLY A 200 -14.45 35.01 19.08
N ARG A 201 -14.02 34.54 17.91
CA ARG A 201 -14.75 34.68 16.64
C ARG A 201 -15.65 33.48 16.42
N ASP A 202 -16.64 33.65 15.54
CA ASP A 202 -17.47 32.56 15.07
C ASP A 202 -16.61 31.42 14.48
N LEU A 203 -17.05 30.20 14.74
CA LEU A 203 -16.37 29.01 14.25
C LEU A 203 -16.51 28.94 12.72
N PRO A 204 -15.46 28.50 12.01
CA PRO A 204 -15.57 28.24 10.59
C PRO A 204 -16.59 27.11 10.35
N ASP A 205 -17.40 27.28 9.31
CA ASP A 205 -18.35 26.28 8.86
C ASP A 205 -17.67 24.91 8.73
N PRO A 206 -18.37 23.82 9.11
CA PRO A 206 -17.87 22.48 8.90
C PRO A 206 -17.64 22.25 7.40
N PRO A 207 -16.58 21.52 7.01
CA PRO A 207 -16.31 21.28 5.60
C PRO A 207 -17.44 20.46 4.97
N ASP A 208 -17.94 20.95 3.83
CA ASP A 208 -18.88 20.19 2.99
C ASP A 208 -18.21 18.92 2.46
N GLY A 209 -18.96 17.82 2.46
CA GLY A 209 -18.50 16.58 1.85
C GLY A 209 -19.20 15.34 2.39
N ARG A 210 -19.07 14.23 1.66
CA ARG A 210 -19.62 12.95 2.07
C ARG A 210 -18.81 12.36 3.22
N GLN A 211 -19.34 12.49 4.43
CA GLN A 211 -18.85 11.85 5.65
C GLN A 211 -19.06 10.32 5.59
N PRO A 212 -18.37 9.52 6.42
CA PRO A 212 -18.40 8.05 6.39
C PRO A 212 -19.77 7.37 6.17
N LEU A 213 -20.85 7.81 6.83
CA LEU A 213 -22.17 7.21 6.63
C LEU A 213 -22.72 7.49 5.21
N ALA A 214 -22.61 8.73 4.76
CA ALA A 214 -23.01 9.14 3.41
C ALA A 214 -22.14 8.49 2.33
N GLN A 215 -20.85 8.29 2.61
CA GLN A 215 -19.93 7.58 1.72
C GLN A 215 -20.36 6.12 1.55
N ALA A 216 -20.69 5.41 2.63
CA ALA A 216 -21.16 4.02 2.55
C ALA A 216 -22.48 3.89 1.75
N ARG A 217 -23.42 4.83 1.93
CA ARG A 217 -24.65 4.88 1.12
C ARG A 217 -24.37 5.11 -0.36
N TYR A 218 -23.43 6.00 -0.70
CA TYR A 218 -23.02 6.22 -2.08
C TYR A 218 -22.39 4.98 -2.70
N GLU A 219 -21.49 4.29 -1.98
CA GLU A 219 -20.80 3.10 -2.48
C GLU A 219 -21.78 1.94 -2.76
N ALA A 220 -22.86 1.85 -1.99
CA ALA A 220 -23.97 0.91 -2.22
C ALA A 220 -24.97 1.35 -3.30
N SER A 221 -24.91 2.59 -3.76
CA SER A 221 -25.81 3.12 -4.80
C SER A 221 -25.43 2.62 -6.20
N PRO A 222 -26.33 2.67 -7.20
CA PRO A 222 -26.00 2.32 -8.59
C PRO A 222 -24.80 3.11 -9.15
N ALA A 223 -24.63 4.37 -8.75
CA ALA A 223 -23.48 5.19 -9.15
C ALA A 223 -22.16 4.66 -8.54
N GLY A 224 -22.20 4.25 -7.27
CA GLY A 224 -21.08 3.57 -6.60
C GLY A 224 -20.75 2.26 -7.29
N THR A 225 -21.74 1.40 -7.52
CA THR A 225 -21.56 0.11 -8.21
C THR A 225 -20.93 0.28 -9.59
N ALA A 226 -21.34 1.29 -10.37
CA ALA A 226 -20.75 1.57 -11.68
C ALA A 226 -19.27 1.99 -11.60
N VAL A 227 -18.90 2.82 -10.60
CA VAL A 227 -17.51 3.19 -10.33
C VAL A 227 -16.69 1.95 -9.95
N SER A 228 -17.22 1.11 -9.06
CA SER A 228 -16.57 -0.14 -8.65
C SER A 228 -16.33 -1.07 -9.83
N ALA A 229 -17.32 -1.26 -10.70
CA ALA A 229 -17.20 -2.08 -11.88
C ALA A 229 -16.09 -1.57 -12.84
N ALA A 230 -15.93 -0.25 -12.98
CA ALA A 230 -14.85 0.33 -13.78
C ALA A 230 -13.48 0.09 -13.13
N GLY A 231 -13.36 0.27 -11.81
CA GLY A 231 -12.15 -0.05 -11.05
C GLY A 231 -11.74 -1.52 -11.18
N LEU A 232 -12.70 -2.44 -11.07
CA LEU A 232 -12.47 -3.87 -11.19
C LEU A 232 -12.05 -4.29 -12.61
N ARG A 233 -12.59 -3.67 -13.67
CA ARG A 233 -12.11 -3.90 -15.04
C ARG A 233 -10.65 -3.49 -15.20
N HIS A 234 -10.27 -2.31 -14.68
CA HIS A 234 -8.88 -1.88 -14.67
C HIS A 234 -7.98 -2.88 -13.92
N TRP A 235 -8.40 -3.35 -12.75
CA TRP A 235 -7.69 -4.41 -12.03
C TRP A 235 -7.51 -5.68 -12.87
N GLN A 236 -8.55 -6.14 -13.54
CA GLN A 236 -8.50 -7.31 -14.40
C GLN A 236 -7.50 -7.13 -15.54
N GLU A 237 -7.54 -5.98 -16.22
CA GLU A 237 -6.62 -5.64 -17.31
C GLU A 237 -5.16 -5.65 -16.84
N GLN A 238 -4.86 -4.99 -15.71
CA GLN A 238 -3.51 -4.95 -15.16
C GLN A 238 -3.02 -6.34 -14.70
N LEU A 239 -3.87 -7.10 -14.02
CA LEU A 239 -3.53 -8.45 -13.55
C LEU A 239 -3.37 -9.46 -14.68
N SER A 240 -3.99 -9.21 -15.84
CA SER A 240 -3.92 -10.13 -16.99
C SER A 240 -2.55 -10.15 -17.66
N THR A 241 -1.75 -9.10 -17.50
CA THR A 241 -0.43 -8.94 -18.16
C THR A 241 0.72 -8.74 -17.18
N ALA A 242 0.45 -8.46 -15.91
CA ALA A 242 1.48 -8.26 -14.90
C ALA A 242 2.43 -9.45 -14.77
N ALA A 243 3.72 -9.17 -14.57
CA ALA A 243 4.69 -10.18 -14.16
C ALA A 243 4.28 -10.80 -12.82
N GLN A 244 4.62 -12.09 -12.62
CA GLN A 244 4.36 -12.77 -11.37
C GLN A 244 4.94 -11.99 -10.18
N LEU A 245 6.23 -11.64 -10.30
CA LEU A 245 7.02 -10.95 -9.29
C LEU A 245 7.58 -9.67 -9.87
N ALA A 246 7.53 -8.59 -9.10
CA ALA A 246 8.20 -7.36 -9.48
C ALA A 246 9.73 -7.46 -9.34
N VAL A 247 10.21 -8.34 -8.45
CA VAL A 247 11.64 -8.65 -8.27
C VAL A 247 11.84 -10.16 -8.40
N PRO A 248 12.03 -10.69 -9.62
CA PRO A 248 12.04 -12.12 -9.89
C PRO A 248 13.43 -12.74 -9.68
N PHE A 249 13.91 -12.69 -8.44
CA PHE A 249 15.12 -13.40 -8.00
C PHE A 249 14.76 -14.40 -6.91
N LEU A 250 15.55 -15.47 -6.81
CA LEU A 250 15.44 -16.38 -5.68
C LEU A 250 15.74 -15.64 -4.38
N ASP A 251 15.09 -16.09 -3.30
CA ASP A 251 15.49 -15.66 -1.98
C ASP A 251 16.92 -16.17 -1.74
N THR A 252 17.85 -15.24 -1.57
CA THR A 252 19.27 -15.56 -1.32
C THR A 252 19.48 -16.22 0.04
N GLY A 253 18.45 -16.29 0.90
CA GLY A 253 18.55 -16.79 2.27
C GLY A 253 19.34 -15.87 3.19
N THR A 254 19.79 -14.71 2.69
CA THR A 254 20.55 -13.74 3.46
C THR A 254 19.61 -12.93 4.35
N GLY A 255 19.82 -13.00 5.66
CA GLY A 255 19.04 -12.27 6.67
C GLY A 255 17.75 -12.97 7.05
N THR A 256 17.78 -13.81 8.10
CA THR A 256 16.57 -14.37 8.75
C THR A 256 16.08 -13.50 9.93
N GLY A 257 16.67 -12.32 10.09
CA GLY A 257 16.44 -11.41 11.22
C GLY A 257 15.67 -10.13 10.87
N PRO A 258 15.40 -9.29 11.88
CA PRO A 258 14.71 -8.01 11.72
C PRO A 258 15.40 -7.02 10.76
N GLU A 259 16.62 -7.31 10.34
CA GLU A 259 17.40 -6.50 9.38
C GLU A 259 17.14 -6.86 7.91
N ARG A 260 16.33 -7.89 7.61
CA ARG A 260 16.03 -8.29 6.21
C ARG A 260 15.31 -7.19 5.44
N ILE A 261 14.35 -6.53 6.08
CA ILE A 261 13.64 -5.40 5.49
C ILE A 261 14.43 -4.14 5.80
N GLN A 262 14.90 -3.47 4.75
CA GLN A 262 15.69 -2.25 4.86
C GLN A 262 14.91 -1.07 4.29
N ARG A 263 15.05 0.09 4.92
CA ARG A 263 14.67 1.38 4.33
C ARG A 263 15.90 1.99 3.69
N VAL A 264 15.91 2.08 2.37
CA VAL A 264 16.91 2.85 1.62
C VAL A 264 16.38 4.26 1.43
N VAL A 265 17.18 5.28 1.75
CA VAL A 265 16.82 6.70 1.59
C VAL A 265 17.86 7.35 0.71
N LEU A 266 17.43 8.08 -0.33
CA LEU A 266 18.28 8.94 -1.13
C LEU A 266 17.84 10.39 -1.00
N ARG A 267 18.81 11.28 -0.78
CA ARG A 267 18.64 12.74 -0.79
C ARG A 267 19.60 13.34 -1.81
N SER A 268 19.07 14.05 -2.80
CA SER A 268 19.86 14.58 -3.92
C SER A 268 19.38 15.95 -4.37
N ALA A 269 20.30 16.92 -4.37
CA ALA A 269 20.08 18.22 -5.00
C ALA A 269 20.00 18.09 -6.53
N ALA A 270 20.86 17.25 -7.12
CA ALA A 270 20.88 17.00 -8.56
C ALA A 270 19.54 16.47 -9.07
N VAL A 271 18.91 15.54 -8.35
CA VAL A 271 17.58 15.04 -8.70
C VAL A 271 16.53 16.16 -8.65
N SER A 272 16.56 17.04 -7.64
CA SER A 272 15.62 18.17 -7.59
C SER A 272 15.77 19.09 -8.81
N LEU A 273 17.01 19.45 -9.16
CA LEU A 273 17.30 20.26 -10.34
C LEU A 273 16.84 19.56 -11.62
N ALA A 274 17.14 18.27 -11.77
CA ALA A 274 16.74 17.46 -12.92
C ALA A 274 15.21 17.37 -13.07
N LEU A 275 14.48 17.12 -11.97
CA LEU A 275 13.02 17.10 -11.97
C LEU A 275 12.43 18.45 -12.40
N SER A 276 13.04 19.57 -11.99
CA SER A 276 12.57 20.90 -12.40
C SER A 276 12.69 21.14 -13.91
N VAL A 277 13.68 20.51 -14.57
CA VAL A 277 13.83 20.55 -16.04
C VAL A 277 12.83 19.61 -16.71
N LEU A 278 12.76 18.36 -16.26
CA LEU A 278 11.96 17.32 -16.90
C LEU A 278 10.46 17.56 -16.77
N THR A 279 9.98 18.00 -15.61
CA THR A 279 8.56 18.34 -15.40
C THR A 279 8.12 19.50 -16.30
N ARG A 280 8.97 20.51 -16.50
CA ARG A 280 8.71 21.61 -17.45
C ARG A 280 8.76 21.15 -18.90
N ARG A 281 9.77 20.35 -19.27
CA ARG A 281 9.97 19.86 -20.64
C ARG A 281 8.80 19.00 -21.12
N HIS A 282 8.38 18.03 -20.30
CA HIS A 282 7.32 17.09 -20.65
C HIS A 282 5.93 17.54 -20.20
N ARG A 283 5.81 18.67 -19.47
CA ARG A 283 4.54 19.22 -18.95
C ARG A 283 3.75 18.22 -18.10
N VAL A 284 4.44 17.46 -17.27
CA VAL A 284 3.86 16.45 -16.36
C VAL A 284 4.28 16.68 -14.92
N GLN A 285 3.55 16.08 -13.98
CA GLN A 285 3.87 16.10 -12.56
C GLN A 285 5.15 15.31 -12.24
N ALA A 286 5.85 15.68 -11.17
CA ALA A 286 7.10 15.04 -10.75
C ALA A 286 6.96 13.53 -10.52
N SER A 287 5.81 13.08 -9.99
CA SER A 287 5.58 11.64 -9.77
C SER A 287 5.54 10.82 -11.06
N ALA A 288 5.13 11.38 -12.20
CA ALA A 288 5.20 10.68 -13.47
C ALA A 288 6.66 10.47 -13.91
N VAL A 289 7.49 11.52 -13.78
CA VAL A 289 8.92 11.46 -14.11
C VAL A 289 9.68 10.51 -13.18
N VAL A 290 9.39 10.55 -11.88
CA VAL A 290 10.01 9.64 -10.90
C VAL A 290 9.54 8.20 -11.11
N LEU A 291 8.25 7.96 -11.37
CA LEU A 291 7.75 6.62 -11.67
C LEU A 291 8.42 6.05 -12.93
N ALA A 292 8.60 6.86 -13.98
CA ALA A 292 9.33 6.48 -15.18
C ALA A 292 10.77 6.04 -14.87
N ALA A 293 11.50 6.82 -14.08
CA ALA A 293 12.88 6.49 -13.68
C ALA A 293 12.95 5.23 -12.81
N VAL A 294 11.99 5.03 -11.90
CA VAL A 294 11.91 3.82 -11.06
C VAL A 294 11.60 2.60 -11.92
N ALA A 295 10.64 2.70 -12.84
CA ALA A 295 10.30 1.62 -13.77
C ALA A 295 11.49 1.26 -14.68
N ALA A 296 12.16 2.25 -15.26
CA ALA A 296 13.33 2.04 -16.11
C ALA A 296 14.50 1.42 -15.33
N SER A 297 14.81 1.93 -14.14
CA SER A 297 15.91 1.40 -13.32
C SER A 297 15.61 0.00 -12.79
N LEU A 298 14.38 -0.26 -12.33
CA LEU A 298 13.98 -1.57 -11.81
C LEU A 298 13.84 -2.59 -12.95
N GLY A 299 13.25 -2.19 -14.08
CA GLY A 299 13.12 -3.01 -15.29
C GLY A 299 14.49 -3.43 -15.82
N THR A 300 15.46 -2.50 -15.90
CA THR A 300 16.85 -2.80 -16.28
C THR A 300 17.50 -3.78 -15.30
N TYR A 301 17.39 -3.53 -13.99
CA TYR A 301 17.97 -4.39 -12.97
C TYR A 301 17.40 -5.81 -13.00
N THR A 302 16.08 -5.92 -13.21
CA THR A 302 15.34 -7.19 -13.24
C THR A 302 15.28 -7.81 -14.63
N GLY A 303 15.73 -7.13 -15.70
CA GLY A 303 15.47 -7.55 -17.08
C GLY A 303 13.98 -7.74 -17.39
N LEU A 304 13.10 -6.95 -16.75
CA LEU A 304 11.67 -6.90 -17.08
C LEU A 304 11.42 -5.70 -17.99
N ASP A 305 10.75 -5.95 -19.12
CA ASP A 305 10.37 -4.91 -20.07
C ASP A 305 9.27 -3.99 -19.52
N ALA A 306 8.45 -4.49 -18.59
CA ALA A 306 7.40 -3.72 -17.93
C ALA A 306 7.38 -3.96 -16.42
N SER A 307 7.27 -2.88 -15.65
CA SER A 307 7.18 -2.93 -14.19
C SER A 307 5.78 -2.57 -13.71
N THR A 308 5.17 -3.45 -12.90
CA THR A 308 3.83 -3.22 -12.32
C THR A 308 3.94 -2.80 -10.87
N PHE A 309 3.32 -1.68 -10.52
CA PHE A 309 3.34 -1.08 -9.19
C PHE A 309 1.94 -0.96 -8.60
N MET A 310 1.83 -1.28 -7.32
CA MET A 310 0.68 -0.92 -6.50
C MET A 310 0.73 0.56 -6.15
N LEU A 311 -0.19 1.32 -6.73
CA LEU A 311 -0.34 2.75 -6.50
C LEU A 311 -1.23 3.00 -5.28
N HIS A 312 -0.88 4.00 -4.47
CA HIS A 312 -1.67 4.45 -3.34
C HIS A 312 -2.59 5.61 -3.77
N CYS A 313 -3.90 5.37 -3.83
CA CYS A 313 -4.88 6.34 -4.33
C CYS A 313 -5.64 6.98 -3.17
N GLY A 314 -5.59 8.30 -3.07
CA GLY A 314 -6.38 9.05 -2.09
C GLY A 314 -7.87 9.19 -2.45
N ASN A 315 -8.25 8.87 -3.70
CA ASN A 315 -9.64 8.84 -4.21
C ASN A 315 -10.45 10.14 -4.01
N ARG A 316 -9.78 11.29 -4.08
CA ARG A 316 -10.37 12.64 -3.92
C ARG A 316 -10.43 13.41 -5.24
N ILE A 317 -10.80 12.72 -6.32
CA ILE A 317 -10.92 13.33 -7.65
C ILE A 317 -12.03 14.39 -7.64
N ARG A 318 -13.19 14.06 -7.08
CA ARG A 318 -14.33 14.98 -6.93
C ARG A 318 -14.03 16.04 -5.87
N ALA A 319 -14.38 17.30 -6.17
CA ALA A 319 -14.10 18.43 -5.29
C ALA A 319 -14.70 18.26 -3.88
N GLU A 320 -15.91 17.72 -3.78
CA GLU A 320 -16.62 17.44 -2.52
C GLU A 320 -15.85 16.51 -1.56
N LEU A 321 -14.92 15.68 -2.05
CA LEU A 321 -14.17 14.72 -1.23
C LEU A 321 -12.83 15.29 -0.75
N ARG A 322 -12.34 16.37 -1.37
CA ARG A 322 -11.04 16.99 -1.05
C ARG A 322 -10.93 17.48 0.40
N PRO A 323 -11.95 18.12 1.00
CA PRO A 323 -11.86 18.61 2.38
C PRO A 323 -12.22 17.55 3.42
N VAL A 324 -12.73 16.38 3.02
CA VAL A 324 -13.23 15.36 3.96
C VAL A 324 -12.09 14.83 4.85
N VAL A 325 -12.32 14.88 6.16
CA VAL A 325 -11.57 14.12 7.16
C VAL A 325 -12.15 12.71 7.20
N GLY A 326 -11.46 11.76 6.57
CA GLY A 326 -11.92 10.39 6.43
C GLY A 326 -10.86 9.51 5.78
N ASN A 327 -11.09 8.20 5.79
CA ASN A 327 -10.30 7.22 5.05
C ASN A 327 -11.00 6.93 3.73
N LEU A 328 -10.42 7.39 2.63
CA LEU A 328 -10.85 7.07 1.26
C LEU A 328 -9.76 6.32 0.48
N LYS A 329 -8.67 5.97 1.17
CA LYS A 329 -7.49 5.37 0.56
C LYS A 329 -7.79 3.96 0.08
N GLN A 330 -7.55 3.71 -1.20
CA GLN A 330 -7.47 2.37 -1.76
C GLN A 330 -6.22 2.23 -2.62
N HIS A 331 -5.98 1.02 -3.10
CA HIS A 331 -4.85 0.69 -3.96
C HIS A 331 -5.34 0.37 -5.36
N THR A 332 -4.53 0.64 -6.37
CA THR A 332 -4.74 0.11 -7.73
C THR A 332 -3.40 -0.36 -8.29
N LEU A 333 -3.41 -0.98 -9.46
CA LEU A 333 -2.19 -1.32 -10.19
C LEU A 333 -1.95 -0.35 -11.34
N VAL A 334 -0.68 -0.07 -11.59
CA VAL A 334 -0.22 0.61 -12.80
C VAL A 334 0.99 -0.14 -13.35
N THR A 335 0.98 -0.42 -14.64
CA THR A 335 2.12 -1.01 -15.35
C THR A 335 2.77 0.06 -16.23
N VAL A 336 4.09 0.17 -16.13
CA VAL A 336 4.91 1.04 -16.99
C VAL A 336 5.76 0.16 -17.89
N ASP A 337 5.52 0.25 -19.18
CA ASP A 337 6.28 -0.42 -20.23
C ASP A 337 7.48 0.44 -20.64
N THR A 338 8.67 -0.16 -20.53
CA THR A 338 9.97 0.43 -20.81
C THR A 338 10.66 -0.18 -22.03
N ALA A 339 10.04 -1.15 -22.70
CA ALA A 339 10.60 -1.79 -23.88
C ALA A 339 10.73 -0.79 -25.03
N GLN A 340 11.90 -0.80 -25.68
CA GLN A 340 12.19 -0.10 -26.94
C GLN A 340 11.66 1.35 -26.96
N ALA A 341 11.90 2.09 -25.88
CA ALA A 341 11.42 3.46 -25.71
C ALA A 341 12.53 4.39 -25.25
N SER A 342 12.48 5.63 -25.72
CA SER A 342 13.23 6.74 -25.14
C SER A 342 12.73 7.04 -23.73
N PHE A 343 13.55 7.69 -22.91
CA PHE A 343 13.11 8.04 -21.55
C PHE A 343 11.93 9.04 -21.58
N GLY A 344 11.90 9.96 -22.54
CA GLY A 344 10.76 10.86 -22.76
C GLY A 344 9.43 10.12 -22.98
N GLU A 345 9.42 9.07 -23.81
CA GLU A 345 8.23 8.24 -24.02
C GLU A 345 7.83 7.47 -22.75
N ILE A 346 8.79 7.00 -21.96
CA ILE A 346 8.50 6.33 -20.68
C ILE A 346 7.85 7.31 -19.69
N ILE A 347 8.26 8.59 -19.68
CA ILE A 347 7.60 9.64 -18.89
C ILE A 347 6.14 9.80 -19.31
N GLU A 348 5.87 9.86 -20.62
CA GLU A 348 4.51 10.00 -21.14
C GLU A 348 3.63 8.79 -20.81
N ARG A 349 4.16 7.57 -21.01
CA ARG A 349 3.51 6.31 -20.61
C ARG A 349 3.21 6.30 -19.12
N SER A 350 4.16 6.73 -18.29
CA SER A 350 4.01 6.80 -16.82
C SER A 350 2.96 7.83 -16.40
N ALA A 351 2.89 8.98 -17.07
CA ALA A 351 1.87 10.00 -16.83
C ALA A 351 0.46 9.46 -17.15
N SER A 352 0.31 8.79 -18.30
CA SER A 352 -0.95 8.15 -18.69
C SER A 352 -1.34 7.04 -17.71
N ALA A 353 -0.39 6.18 -17.31
CA ALA A 353 -0.61 5.10 -16.36
C ALA A 353 -1.08 5.62 -15.00
N LEU A 354 -0.44 6.68 -14.46
CA LEU A 354 -0.87 7.34 -13.23
C LEU A 354 -2.28 7.92 -13.35
N LEU A 355 -2.59 8.63 -14.44
CA LEU A 355 -3.90 9.20 -14.67
C LEU A 355 -5.00 8.13 -14.66
N HIS A 356 -4.80 7.02 -15.39
CA HIS A 356 -5.73 5.89 -15.42
C HIS A 356 -5.83 5.20 -14.06
N GLY A 357 -4.68 4.94 -13.41
CA GLY A 357 -4.64 4.36 -12.07
C GLY A 357 -5.48 5.17 -11.08
N TYR A 358 -5.22 6.47 -10.96
CA TYR A 358 -6.00 7.33 -10.04
C TYR A 358 -7.48 7.37 -10.42
N ARG A 359 -7.82 7.43 -11.71
CA ARG A 359 -9.21 7.44 -12.19
C ARG A 359 -9.99 6.19 -11.79
N TYR A 360 -9.34 5.03 -11.77
CA TYR A 360 -9.96 3.72 -11.52
C TYR A 360 -9.59 3.12 -10.16
N GLY A 361 -9.13 3.96 -9.21
CA GLY A 361 -8.67 3.52 -7.88
C GLY A 361 -9.75 3.13 -6.88
N GLN A 362 -11.03 3.11 -7.27
CA GLN A 362 -12.18 2.85 -6.39
C GLN A 362 -12.91 1.56 -6.78
N TYR A 363 -13.13 0.67 -5.82
CA TYR A 363 -13.80 -0.62 -6.03
C TYR A 363 -14.21 -1.28 -4.72
N ASP A 364 -15.11 -2.26 -4.80
CA ASP A 364 -15.46 -3.14 -3.68
C ASP A 364 -14.39 -4.23 -3.50
N ASN A 365 -13.74 -4.24 -2.34
CA ASN A 365 -12.69 -5.22 -2.01
C ASN A 365 -13.21 -6.67 -1.98
N LEU A 366 -14.49 -6.89 -1.66
CA LEU A 366 -15.08 -8.24 -1.66
C LEU A 366 -15.08 -8.84 -3.06
N VAL A 367 -15.37 -8.03 -4.07
CA VAL A 367 -15.39 -8.46 -5.47
C VAL A 367 -13.97 -8.61 -6.01
N LEU A 368 -13.04 -7.72 -5.61
CA LEU A 368 -11.63 -7.81 -6.01
C LEU A 368 -11.01 -9.16 -5.61
N GLY A 369 -11.32 -9.68 -4.41
CA GLY A 369 -10.81 -10.98 -3.96
C GLY A 369 -11.18 -12.12 -4.91
N SER A 370 -12.43 -12.16 -5.37
CA SER A 370 -12.89 -13.17 -6.34
C SER A 370 -12.25 -12.96 -7.71
N LEU A 371 -12.16 -11.71 -8.18
CA LEU A 371 -11.52 -11.36 -9.45
C LEU A 371 -10.05 -11.81 -9.50
N VAL A 372 -9.28 -11.60 -8.43
CA VAL A 372 -7.88 -12.01 -8.37
C VAL A 372 -7.75 -13.53 -8.46
N GLU A 373 -8.61 -14.29 -7.77
CA GLU A 373 -8.59 -15.76 -7.87
C GLU A 373 -9.01 -16.27 -9.26
N ASP A 374 -9.94 -15.58 -9.92
CA ASP A 374 -10.34 -15.92 -11.30
C ASP A 374 -9.21 -15.65 -12.29
N VAL A 375 -8.52 -14.51 -12.20
CA VAL A 375 -7.33 -14.22 -13.02
C VAL A 375 -6.21 -15.21 -12.73
N ARG A 376 -5.96 -15.52 -11.45
CA ARG A 376 -4.99 -16.53 -11.03
C ARG A 376 -5.29 -17.90 -11.66
N ARG A 377 -6.56 -18.34 -11.63
CA ARG A 377 -6.98 -19.61 -12.23
C ARG A 377 -6.84 -19.60 -13.75
N ALA A 378 -7.18 -18.47 -14.39
CA ALA A 378 -7.09 -18.32 -15.84
C ALA A 378 -5.63 -18.30 -16.34
N ARG A 379 -4.73 -17.62 -15.63
CA ARG A 379 -3.31 -17.51 -15.99
C ARG A 379 -2.44 -18.68 -15.51
N GLY A 380 -2.87 -19.37 -14.44
CA GLY A 380 -2.02 -20.36 -13.77
C GLY A 380 -0.87 -19.73 -12.97
N VAL A 381 -0.93 -18.42 -12.71
CA VAL A 381 0.14 -17.65 -12.05
C VAL A 381 -0.45 -16.79 -10.94
N GLU A 382 0.22 -16.75 -9.79
CA GLU A 382 -0.12 -15.87 -8.69
C GLU A 382 0.69 -14.58 -8.76
N VAL A 383 0.03 -13.47 -9.11
CA VAL A 383 0.65 -12.14 -9.16
C VAL A 383 0.84 -11.62 -7.73
N ALA A 384 2.08 -11.53 -7.27
CA ALA A 384 2.43 -11.20 -5.89
C ALA A 384 2.05 -9.77 -5.49
N ARG A 385 1.91 -8.85 -6.48
CA ARG A 385 1.64 -7.42 -6.27
C ARG A 385 2.65 -6.79 -5.28
N SER A 386 3.91 -7.22 -5.38
CA SER A 386 4.95 -6.99 -4.38
C SER A 386 5.77 -5.71 -4.61
N ALA A 387 5.52 -4.98 -5.69
CA ALA A 387 6.06 -3.63 -5.88
C ALA A 387 4.99 -2.56 -5.64
N GLY A 388 5.37 -1.44 -5.03
CA GLY A 388 4.49 -0.30 -4.79
C GLY A 388 5.14 1.03 -5.10
N PHE A 389 4.30 2.02 -5.43
CA PHE A 389 4.70 3.42 -5.62
C PHE A 389 3.74 4.31 -4.84
N ASN A 390 4.29 5.19 -4.00
CA ASN A 390 3.52 6.09 -3.15
C ASN A 390 4.09 7.52 -3.22
N ASP A 391 3.31 8.42 -3.82
CA ASP A 391 3.63 9.84 -3.87
C ASP A 391 3.10 10.54 -2.62
N LEU A 392 4.02 11.00 -1.78
CA LEU A 392 3.75 11.77 -0.57
C LEU A 392 4.16 13.23 -0.71
N ALA A 393 4.68 13.64 -1.86
CA ALA A 393 5.34 14.93 -2.05
C ALA A 393 4.38 16.08 -2.41
N PHE A 394 3.07 15.85 -2.32
CA PHE A 394 2.06 16.88 -2.57
C PHE A 394 2.32 18.15 -1.76
N GLY A 395 2.48 19.28 -2.45
CA GLY A 395 2.72 20.60 -1.84
C GLY A 395 4.14 20.86 -1.34
N THR A 396 5.10 19.97 -1.61
CA THR A 396 6.54 20.14 -1.29
C THR A 396 7.36 20.66 -2.48
N GLU A 397 6.64 21.08 -3.52
CA GLU A 397 7.14 21.26 -4.87
C GLU A 397 7.99 22.52 -4.95
N ARG A 398 9.18 22.43 -5.54
CA ARG A 398 9.98 23.61 -5.86
C ARG A 398 9.16 24.52 -6.76
N ARG A 399 8.90 25.75 -6.29
CA ARG A 399 8.20 26.76 -7.08
C ARG A 399 8.96 26.97 -8.39
N SER A 400 8.29 26.69 -9.51
CA SER A 400 8.85 26.93 -10.82
C SER A 400 8.82 28.42 -11.15
N GLY A 401 9.84 29.14 -10.70
CA GLY A 401 10.14 30.52 -11.11
C GLY A 401 11.64 30.64 -11.32
N GLY A 402 12.05 31.30 -12.41
CA GLY A 402 13.47 31.47 -12.76
C GLY A 402 13.97 30.58 -13.90
N GLU A 403 15.19 30.88 -14.32
CA GLU A 403 15.90 30.20 -15.41
C GLU A 403 16.10 28.70 -15.09
N PRO A 404 15.92 27.79 -16.06
CA PRO A 404 16.20 26.37 -15.86
C PRO A 404 17.67 26.16 -15.42
N PRO A 405 17.94 25.21 -14.51
CA PRO A 405 19.33 24.94 -14.11
C PRO A 405 20.16 24.46 -15.30
N SER A 406 21.41 24.89 -15.38
CA SER A 406 22.34 24.48 -16.44
C SER A 406 22.79 23.03 -16.24
N PRO A 407 23.20 22.33 -17.31
CA PRO A 407 23.79 20.99 -17.19
C PRO A 407 24.95 20.90 -16.19
N GLU A 408 25.80 21.93 -16.12
CA GLU A 408 26.93 22.00 -15.18
C GLU A 408 26.45 22.08 -13.74
N GLN A 409 25.41 22.88 -13.46
CA GLN A 409 24.81 22.97 -12.12
C GLN A 409 24.22 21.64 -11.67
N ILE A 410 23.51 20.94 -12.56
CA ILE A 410 22.93 19.62 -12.26
C ILE A 410 24.04 18.61 -11.97
N ARG A 411 25.11 18.57 -12.77
CA ARG A 411 26.25 17.65 -12.55
C ARG A 411 26.99 17.95 -11.26
N ALA A 412 27.28 19.22 -10.97
CA ALA A 412 27.98 19.61 -9.74
C ALA A 412 27.20 19.16 -8.48
N ALA A 413 25.87 19.26 -8.52
CA ALA A 413 25.00 18.88 -7.41
C ALA A 413 24.98 17.37 -7.10
N LEU A 414 25.54 16.50 -7.97
CA LEU A 414 25.66 15.06 -7.70
C LEU A 414 26.58 14.77 -6.50
N ALA A 415 27.57 15.65 -6.25
CA ALA A 415 28.50 15.51 -5.14
C ALA A 415 27.80 15.61 -3.76
N GLU A 416 26.60 16.19 -3.71
CA GLU A 416 25.81 16.34 -2.49
C GLU A 416 24.88 15.16 -2.20
N THR A 417 24.88 14.13 -3.05
CA THR A 417 23.94 13.03 -2.93
C THR A 417 24.32 12.06 -1.82
N VAL A 418 23.40 11.89 -0.87
CA VAL A 418 23.53 10.95 0.24
C VAL A 418 22.57 9.77 0.04
N VAL A 419 23.07 8.56 0.25
CA VAL A 419 22.27 7.32 0.29
C VAL A 419 22.53 6.62 1.61
N GLU A 420 21.45 6.29 2.32
CA GLU A 420 21.51 5.65 3.65
C GLU A 420 20.63 4.40 3.67
N ARG A 421 21.10 3.35 4.36
CA ARG A 421 20.29 2.18 4.73
C ARG A 421 19.97 2.25 6.21
N HIS A 422 18.72 1.94 6.53
CA HIS A 422 18.24 1.84 7.90
C HIS A 422 17.48 0.52 8.05
N PRO A 423 17.79 -0.33 9.05
CA PRO A 423 16.97 -1.50 9.32
C PRO A 423 15.56 -1.05 9.70
N LEU A 424 14.55 -1.71 9.15
CA LEU A 424 13.17 -1.52 9.58
C LEU A 424 12.83 -2.63 10.56
N PRO A 425 12.46 -2.32 11.82
CA PRO A 425 11.98 -3.33 12.74
C PRO A 425 10.84 -4.09 12.04
N ALA A 426 10.89 -5.43 12.09
CA ALA A 426 10.13 -6.35 11.26
C ALA A 426 8.60 -6.16 11.35
N VAL A 427 8.10 -5.09 10.75
CA VAL A 427 6.72 -5.01 10.28
C VAL A 427 6.69 -5.89 9.05
N ARG A 428 5.75 -6.84 9.01
CA ARG A 428 5.54 -7.71 7.85
C ARG A 428 5.21 -6.85 6.63
N SER A 429 6.22 -6.39 5.90
CA SER A 429 6.00 -5.91 4.53
C SER A 429 5.77 -7.15 3.66
N HIS A 430 4.59 -7.24 3.08
CA HIS A 430 4.30 -8.23 2.05
C HIS A 430 4.90 -7.84 0.68
N ALA A 431 5.51 -6.66 0.60
CA ALA A 431 6.10 -6.11 -0.60
C ALA A 431 7.63 -6.23 -0.60
N ASP A 432 8.16 -6.67 -1.74
CA ASP A 432 9.60 -6.80 -2.02
C ASP A 432 10.23 -5.41 -2.23
N PHE A 433 9.45 -4.46 -2.76
CA PHE A 433 9.92 -3.11 -3.10
C PHE A 433 8.77 -2.09 -3.03
N VAL A 434 8.78 -1.16 -2.08
CA VAL A 434 7.80 -0.05 -2.07
C VAL A 434 8.52 1.27 -2.08
N PHE A 435 8.40 2.01 -3.18
CA PHE A 435 9.00 3.31 -3.37
C PHE A 435 8.09 4.44 -2.86
N TYR A 436 8.69 5.40 -2.15
CA TYR A 436 8.05 6.58 -1.59
C TYR A 436 8.76 7.83 -2.08
N LEU A 437 8.03 8.71 -2.76
CA LEU A 437 8.49 10.07 -3.07
C LEU A 437 8.03 10.99 -1.93
N HIS A 438 8.96 11.51 -1.12
CA HIS A 438 8.61 12.29 0.08
C HIS A 438 8.53 13.79 -0.18
N GLU A 439 9.51 14.33 -0.89
CA GLU A 439 9.62 15.78 -1.12
C GLU A 439 10.51 16.09 -2.34
N PHE A 440 10.22 17.22 -2.99
CA PHE A 440 11.05 17.76 -4.09
C PHE A 440 11.17 19.29 -4.00
N GLY A 441 11.72 19.77 -2.88
CA GLY A 441 12.12 21.15 -2.64
C GLY A 441 13.57 21.39 -3.08
N ASP A 442 14.43 21.93 -2.21
CA ASP A 442 15.85 22.16 -2.53
C ASP A 442 16.62 20.86 -2.78
N ARG A 443 16.25 19.80 -2.06
CA ARG A 443 16.73 18.44 -2.29
C ARG A 443 15.54 17.52 -2.47
N ALA A 444 15.60 16.66 -3.49
CA ALA A 444 14.63 15.60 -3.63
C ALA A 444 14.96 14.51 -2.61
N ARG A 445 13.93 13.99 -1.94
CA ARG A 445 14.06 12.86 -1.03
C ARG A 445 13.05 11.79 -1.41
N PHE A 446 13.57 10.60 -1.66
CA PHE A 446 12.77 9.40 -1.82
C PHE A 446 13.36 8.25 -1.01
N SER A 447 12.53 7.26 -0.70
CA SER A 447 12.94 6.06 0.01
C SER A 447 12.26 4.83 -0.54
N ALA A 448 12.82 3.64 -0.31
CA ALA A 448 12.07 2.40 -0.50
C ALA A 448 12.18 1.49 0.71
N HIS A 449 11.11 0.77 0.98
CA HIS A 449 11.15 -0.42 1.81
C HIS A 449 11.47 -1.59 0.90
N VAL A 450 12.53 -2.32 1.21
CA VAL A 450 13.06 -3.37 0.35
C VAL A 450 13.29 -4.64 1.16
N ASP A 451 12.89 -5.78 0.61
CA ASP A 451 13.35 -7.09 1.06
C ASP A 451 14.73 -7.38 0.47
N THR A 452 15.78 -7.29 1.28
CA THR A 452 17.16 -7.49 0.82
C THR A 452 17.50 -8.94 0.48
N GLY A 453 16.67 -9.92 0.87
CA GLY A 453 16.78 -11.28 0.38
C GLY A 453 16.32 -11.44 -1.08
N ARG A 454 15.56 -10.47 -1.60
CA ARG A 454 15.05 -10.42 -2.98
C ARG A 454 15.82 -9.41 -3.85
N LEU A 455 16.17 -8.28 -3.27
CA LEU A 455 16.92 -7.19 -3.90
C LEU A 455 18.14 -6.87 -3.03
N PRO A 456 19.28 -7.57 -3.21
CA PRO A 456 20.44 -7.45 -2.30
C PRO A 456 21.22 -6.13 -2.46
N THR A 457 21.16 -5.50 -3.64
CA THR A 457 21.84 -4.25 -3.97
C THR A 457 20.86 -3.11 -4.30
N PRO A 458 19.93 -2.74 -3.39
CA PRO A 458 18.88 -1.76 -3.70
C PRO A 458 19.41 -0.36 -4.04
N GLU A 459 20.61 0.02 -3.58
CA GLU A 459 21.27 1.27 -3.95
C GLU A 459 21.58 1.36 -5.41
N GLU A 460 21.84 0.25 -6.10
CA GLU A 460 22.10 0.28 -7.53
C GLU A 460 20.87 0.77 -8.30
N VAL A 461 19.67 0.35 -7.85
CA VAL A 461 18.38 0.84 -8.36
C VAL A 461 18.21 2.32 -8.02
N PHE A 462 18.49 2.74 -6.79
CA PHE A 462 18.33 4.14 -6.35
C PHE A 462 19.28 5.10 -7.07
N ARG A 463 20.55 4.71 -7.20
CA ARG A 463 21.56 5.42 -7.99
C ARG A 463 21.20 5.36 -9.47
N GLY A 464 20.58 4.29 -9.94
CA GLY A 464 20.04 4.19 -11.30
C GLY A 464 18.98 5.26 -11.57
N VAL A 465 18.01 5.40 -10.68
CA VAL A 465 16.99 6.47 -10.73
C VAL A 465 17.64 7.85 -10.80
N GLU A 466 18.60 8.17 -9.91
CA GLU A 466 19.32 9.45 -9.94
C GLU A 466 20.04 9.69 -11.27
N ARG A 467 20.81 8.70 -11.72
CA ARG A 467 21.59 8.77 -12.96
C ARG A 467 20.69 9.02 -14.18
N ILE A 468 19.58 8.28 -14.29
CA ILE A 468 18.59 8.42 -15.37
C ILE A 468 18.02 9.84 -15.37
N LEU A 469 17.55 10.33 -14.21
CA LEU A 469 16.93 11.65 -14.11
C LEU A 469 17.91 12.77 -14.47
N VAL A 470 19.12 12.76 -13.90
CA VAL A 470 20.13 13.78 -14.17
C VAL A 470 20.51 13.80 -15.64
N ALA A 471 20.72 12.63 -16.20
CA ALA A 471 21.22 12.56 -17.55
C ALA A 471 20.12 12.89 -18.57
N ALA A 472 18.88 12.45 -18.36
CA ALA A 472 17.72 12.87 -19.15
C ALA A 472 17.48 14.39 -19.08
N ALA A 473 17.73 15.03 -17.94
CA ALA A 473 17.63 16.48 -17.83
C ALA A 473 18.65 17.21 -18.73
N ILE A 474 19.84 16.63 -18.92
CA ILE A 474 20.91 17.18 -19.74
C ILE A 474 20.65 16.93 -21.24
N ARG A 475 20.34 15.69 -21.62
CA ARG A 475 20.07 15.29 -23.02
C ARG A 475 19.06 14.15 -23.07
N ASP A 476 18.23 14.12 -24.10
CA ASP A 476 17.31 13.02 -24.34
C ASP A 476 18.02 11.91 -25.15
N HIS A 477 17.90 10.67 -24.72
CA HIS A 477 18.55 9.49 -25.33
C HIS A 477 17.63 8.27 -25.23
N GLU A 478 17.84 7.29 -26.11
CA GLU A 478 17.16 5.98 -26.07
C GLU A 478 17.50 5.21 -24.78
N LEU A 479 16.55 4.45 -24.21
CA LEU A 479 16.79 3.69 -22.97
C LEU A 479 17.94 2.68 -23.10
N SER A 480 18.12 2.07 -24.27
CA SER A 480 19.24 1.15 -24.53
C SER A 480 20.60 1.83 -24.36
N ASP A 481 20.71 3.11 -24.71
CA ASP A 481 21.94 3.88 -24.55
C ASP A 481 22.22 4.14 -23.07
N TRP A 482 21.15 4.33 -22.27
CA TRP A 482 21.21 4.54 -20.83
C TRP A 482 21.63 3.29 -20.05
N VAL A 483 21.18 2.09 -20.41
CA VAL A 483 21.52 0.84 -19.68
C VAL A 483 23.04 0.60 -19.67
N ALA A 484 23.70 0.79 -20.82
CA ALA A 484 25.15 0.66 -20.94
C ALA A 484 25.91 1.85 -20.32
N ALA A 485 25.46 3.09 -20.57
CA ALA A 485 26.18 4.29 -20.16
C ALA A 485 26.03 4.63 -18.67
N LEU A 486 24.88 4.31 -18.07
CA LEU A 486 24.61 4.65 -16.68
C LEU A 486 25.10 3.57 -15.73
N GLY A 487 25.33 2.33 -16.16
CA GLY A 487 25.88 1.27 -15.31
C GLY A 487 24.87 0.71 -14.30
N VAL A 488 23.59 0.62 -14.67
CA VAL A 488 22.63 -0.25 -13.96
C VAL A 488 22.88 -1.66 -14.49
N LYS A 489 23.59 -2.47 -13.72
CA LYS A 489 23.91 -3.84 -14.12
C LYS A 489 22.69 -4.73 -13.88
N PRO A 490 22.23 -5.51 -14.87
CA PRO A 490 21.24 -6.55 -14.63
C PRO A 490 21.75 -7.47 -13.53
N ALA A 491 20.89 -7.81 -12.58
CA ALA A 491 21.26 -8.79 -11.57
C ALA A 491 21.48 -10.15 -12.22
N ALA A 492 22.52 -10.85 -11.77
CA ALA A 492 22.87 -12.15 -12.32
C ALA A 492 21.75 -13.17 -12.07
N ARG A 493 21.48 -13.99 -13.10
CA ARG A 493 20.61 -15.16 -13.01
C ARG A 493 21.47 -16.40 -13.19
N ASP A 494 21.46 -17.28 -12.20
CA ASP A 494 22.18 -18.55 -12.20
C ASP A 494 21.27 -19.71 -12.62
N GLY A 495 21.82 -20.72 -13.29
CA GLY A 495 21.06 -21.89 -13.75
C GLY A 495 20.05 -21.58 -14.87
N ASP A 496 19.06 -22.48 -15.03
CA ASP A 496 18.12 -22.46 -16.15
C ASP A 496 16.90 -21.55 -15.88
N TRP A 497 17.09 -20.24 -16.00
CA TRP A 497 15.98 -19.27 -16.02
C TRP A 497 15.39 -19.14 -17.43
N VAL A 498 14.06 -19.06 -17.50
CA VAL A 498 13.34 -18.81 -18.76
C VAL A 498 12.32 -17.70 -18.58
N PHE A 499 12.08 -16.94 -19.65
CA PHE A 499 11.09 -15.88 -19.69
C PHE A 499 9.78 -16.40 -20.28
N VAL A 500 8.72 -16.41 -19.48
CA VAL A 500 7.38 -16.93 -19.83
C VAL A 500 6.34 -15.99 -19.25
N ASP A 501 5.37 -15.57 -20.06
CA ASP A 501 4.22 -14.75 -19.61
C ASP A 501 4.66 -13.53 -18.78
N ASN A 502 5.54 -12.70 -19.35
CA ASN A 502 6.14 -11.51 -18.73
C ASN A 502 6.89 -11.77 -17.41
N SER A 503 7.25 -13.03 -17.13
CA SER A 503 7.83 -13.45 -15.87
C SER A 503 9.11 -14.26 -16.07
N TRP A 504 10.13 -13.97 -15.27
CA TRP A 504 11.30 -14.83 -15.17
C TRP A 504 11.01 -16.02 -14.24
N ILE A 505 11.18 -17.23 -14.76
CA ILE A 505 10.88 -18.48 -14.07
C ILE A 505 12.16 -19.29 -13.89
N HIS A 506 12.45 -19.69 -12.65
CA HIS A 506 13.58 -20.55 -12.32
C HIS A 506 13.19 -22.04 -12.41
N LEU A 507 13.55 -22.69 -13.53
CA LEU A 507 13.12 -24.07 -13.82
C LEU A 507 13.50 -25.11 -12.74
N PRO A 508 14.72 -25.09 -12.16
CA PRO A 508 15.07 -26.02 -11.08
C PRO A 508 14.15 -25.92 -9.86
N THR A 509 13.67 -24.72 -9.53
CA THR A 509 12.71 -24.54 -8.43
C THR A 509 11.33 -25.08 -8.78
N VAL A 510 10.86 -24.86 -10.01
CA VAL A 510 9.59 -25.45 -10.46
C VAL A 510 9.66 -26.98 -10.46
N ARG A 511 10.75 -27.57 -10.96
CA ARG A 511 10.98 -29.03 -10.95
C ARG A 511 10.98 -29.61 -9.54
N ARG A 512 11.61 -28.93 -8.58
CA ARG A 512 11.59 -29.33 -7.16
C ARG A 512 10.16 -29.26 -6.60
N LEU A 513 9.46 -28.15 -6.79
CA LEU A 513 8.09 -27.98 -6.32
C LEU A 513 7.12 -29.00 -6.93
N ALA A 514 7.28 -29.33 -8.21
CA ALA A 514 6.50 -30.36 -8.88
C ALA A 514 6.71 -31.73 -8.21
N ARG A 515 7.96 -32.13 -7.96
CA ARG A 515 8.27 -33.38 -7.23
C ARG A 515 7.71 -33.37 -5.80
N ASP A 516 7.83 -32.26 -5.07
CA ASP A 516 7.32 -32.16 -3.70
C ASP A 516 5.78 -32.33 -3.63
N VAL A 517 5.07 -31.85 -4.66
CA VAL A 517 3.61 -31.96 -4.77
C VAL A 517 3.18 -33.34 -5.27
N LEU A 518 3.92 -33.91 -6.21
CA LEU A 518 3.57 -35.15 -6.91
C LEU A 518 4.14 -36.39 -6.23
N GLY A 519 5.03 -36.25 -5.24
CA GLY A 519 5.67 -37.37 -4.56
C GLY A 519 6.44 -38.27 -5.53
N ASP A 520 6.20 -39.58 -5.44
CA ASP A 520 6.88 -40.59 -6.26
C ASP A 520 6.32 -40.70 -7.69
N HIS A 521 5.33 -39.90 -8.07
CA HIS A 521 4.79 -39.91 -9.42
C HIS A 521 5.81 -39.35 -10.42
N PRO A 522 6.12 -40.07 -11.52
CA PRO A 522 7.02 -39.55 -12.55
C PRO A 522 6.50 -38.22 -13.08
N CYS A 523 7.32 -37.16 -12.97
CA CYS A 523 6.97 -35.84 -13.47
C CYS A 523 8.14 -35.17 -14.20
N GLU A 524 7.83 -34.43 -15.27
CA GLU A 524 8.81 -33.70 -16.05
C GLU A 524 8.35 -32.28 -16.34
N VAL A 525 9.23 -31.30 -16.11
CA VAL A 525 8.97 -29.89 -16.42
C VAL A 525 9.79 -29.48 -17.64
N PHE A 526 9.10 -28.98 -18.66
CA PHE A 526 9.71 -28.55 -19.92
C PHE A 526 9.11 -27.23 -20.42
N VAL A 527 9.83 -26.61 -21.36
CA VAL A 527 9.44 -25.36 -21.98
C VAL A 527 8.96 -25.64 -23.40
N LEU A 528 7.74 -25.22 -23.71
CA LEU A 528 7.20 -25.22 -25.06
C LEU A 528 7.65 -23.92 -25.74
N THR A 529 8.58 -24.05 -26.68
CA THR A 529 9.06 -22.94 -27.49
C THR A 529 8.01 -22.61 -28.56
N GLY A 530 7.49 -21.38 -28.51
CA GLY A 530 6.43 -20.88 -29.37
C GLY A 530 6.08 -19.43 -29.02
N THR A 531 5.10 -18.84 -29.69
CA THR A 531 4.60 -17.50 -29.33
C THR A 531 3.14 -17.64 -28.86
N PRO A 532 2.85 -17.48 -27.56
CA PRO A 532 3.78 -17.24 -26.45
C PRO A 532 4.55 -18.51 -26.03
N THR A 533 5.75 -18.33 -25.45
CA THR A 533 6.48 -19.40 -24.76
C THR A 533 5.63 -19.90 -23.59
N GLN A 534 5.56 -21.21 -23.37
CA GLN A 534 4.75 -21.80 -22.31
C GLN A 534 5.57 -22.78 -21.46
N LEU A 535 5.17 -22.94 -20.20
CA LEU A 535 5.72 -23.94 -19.28
C LEU A 535 4.77 -25.13 -19.17
N GLY A 536 5.30 -26.34 -19.37
CA GLY A 536 4.56 -27.59 -19.23
C GLY A 536 5.12 -28.47 -18.11
N VAL A 537 4.24 -29.12 -17.35
CA VAL A 537 4.57 -30.19 -16.37
C VAL A 537 3.82 -31.50 -16.65
N PHE A 538 4.50 -32.50 -17.21
CA PHE A 538 3.94 -33.84 -17.42
C PHE A 538 3.96 -34.63 -16.11
N ALA A 539 2.92 -35.40 -15.79
CA ALA A 539 2.89 -36.28 -14.62
C ALA A 539 2.14 -37.60 -14.93
N ALA A 540 2.70 -38.75 -14.57
CA ALA A 540 2.11 -40.06 -14.83
C ALA A 540 1.31 -40.61 -13.61
N GLY A 541 0.00 -40.86 -13.78
CA GLY A 541 -0.89 -41.44 -12.74
C GLY A 541 -2.25 -40.74 -12.61
N ARG A 542 -3.19 -41.32 -11.83
CA ARG A 542 -4.62 -40.89 -11.69
C ARG A 542 -4.81 -39.36 -11.55
N PRO A 543 -5.94 -38.80 -12.02
CA PRO A 543 -6.18 -37.36 -12.01
C PRO A 543 -6.15 -36.79 -10.58
N LEU A 544 -5.26 -35.83 -10.35
CA LEU A 544 -5.23 -35.07 -9.11
C LEU A 544 -6.52 -34.27 -8.99
N GLN A 545 -7.26 -34.46 -7.89
CA GLN A 545 -8.36 -33.56 -7.59
C GLN A 545 -7.80 -32.15 -7.34
N PRO A 546 -8.39 -31.09 -7.93
CA PRO A 546 -7.91 -29.70 -7.80
C PRO A 546 -7.70 -29.21 -6.36
N ARG A 547 -8.34 -29.87 -5.39
CA ARG A 547 -8.22 -29.57 -3.94
C ARG A 547 -6.88 -30.00 -3.33
N GLY A 548 -6.17 -30.98 -3.90
CA GLY A 548 -4.97 -31.58 -3.29
C GLY A 548 -3.72 -30.70 -3.30
N VAL A 549 -3.61 -29.76 -4.24
CA VAL A 549 -2.44 -28.86 -4.32
C VAL A 549 -2.73 -27.49 -3.68
N ALA A 550 -3.99 -27.16 -3.45
CA ALA A 550 -4.41 -25.95 -2.76
C ALA A 550 -4.39 -26.09 -1.22
N ALA A 551 -4.52 -27.31 -0.68
CA ALA A 551 -4.76 -27.54 0.75
C ALA A 551 -3.51 -27.60 1.65
N THR A 552 -2.29 -27.62 1.11
CA THR A 552 -1.04 -27.63 1.89
C THR A 552 -0.36 -26.27 2.04
N ALA A 553 -0.97 -25.19 1.53
CA ALA A 553 -0.46 -23.81 1.62
C ALA A 553 -0.76 -23.12 2.97
N GLY A 554 -0.81 -23.88 4.07
CA GLY A 554 -1.14 -23.40 5.42
C GLY A 554 0.05 -23.05 6.32
N ARG A 555 1.30 -23.16 5.83
CA ARG A 555 2.49 -22.74 6.58
C ARG A 555 3.39 -21.88 5.71
N ARG A 556 3.89 -20.81 6.33
CA ARG A 556 4.84 -19.83 5.78
C ARG A 556 5.90 -20.50 4.91
N ASP A 557 5.79 -20.29 3.60
CA ASP A 557 6.89 -20.14 2.64
C ASP A 557 6.27 -19.51 1.39
N ARG A 558 6.68 -18.27 1.08
CA ARG A 558 6.17 -17.49 -0.05
C ARG A 558 6.75 -18.07 -1.35
N TYR A 559 5.90 -18.06 -2.41
CA TYR A 559 6.13 -18.44 -3.82
C TYR A 559 5.77 -19.88 -4.24
N ARG A 560 4.55 -20.06 -4.79
CA ARG A 560 4.19 -21.20 -5.66
C ARG A 560 3.20 -20.78 -6.76
N PRO A 561 3.56 -20.82 -8.05
CA PRO A 561 2.58 -21.05 -9.11
C PRO A 561 2.51 -22.54 -9.46
N LEU A 562 1.30 -23.08 -9.38
CA LEU A 562 0.87 -24.30 -10.06
C LEU A 562 0.66 -23.98 -11.54
N THR A 563 1.27 -24.74 -12.44
CA THR A 563 0.62 -25.11 -13.71
C THR A 563 1.08 -26.51 -14.09
N ILE A 564 0.15 -27.47 -14.04
CA ILE A 564 0.25 -28.80 -14.66
C ILE A 564 0.18 -28.60 -16.18
N LEU A 565 0.84 -29.45 -16.97
CA LEU A 565 0.66 -29.49 -18.43
C LEU A 565 -0.77 -29.90 -18.79
N ALA A 566 -1.61 -28.91 -18.99
CA ALA A 566 -2.64 -28.98 -20.01
C ALA A 566 -1.98 -28.58 -21.34
N VAL A 567 -2.04 -29.44 -22.35
CA VAL A 567 -1.75 -29.02 -23.73
C VAL A 567 -2.86 -28.04 -24.13
N SER A 568 -2.58 -26.75 -24.21
CA SER A 568 -3.57 -25.76 -24.65
C SER A 568 -3.22 -25.19 -26.01
N ARG A 569 -3.85 -25.77 -27.04
CA ARG A 569 -4.48 -25.00 -28.12
C ARG A 569 -5.81 -25.66 -28.45
N CYS A 570 -6.93 -25.08 -28.01
CA CYS A 570 -8.03 -24.75 -28.90
C CYS A 570 -9.21 -24.09 -28.17
N HIS A 571 -9.86 -23.22 -28.93
CA HIS A 571 -11.10 -22.52 -28.60
C HIS A 571 -12.28 -23.45 -28.28
N SER A 572 -13.12 -22.91 -27.39
CA SER A 572 -14.59 -22.99 -27.35
C SER A 572 -15.28 -24.18 -26.65
N ARG A 573 -16.23 -23.74 -25.80
CA ARG A 573 -17.43 -24.41 -25.26
C ARG A 573 -17.25 -25.31 -24.03
N PHE A 574 -17.68 -24.74 -22.89
CA PHE A 574 -18.68 -25.29 -21.97
C PHE A 574 -18.81 -26.82 -21.95
N VAL A 575 -18.52 -27.44 -20.81
CA VAL A 575 -19.32 -28.57 -20.32
C VAL A 575 -19.45 -28.48 -18.80
N SER A 576 -20.63 -28.05 -18.36
CA SER A 576 -21.21 -28.47 -17.09
C SER A 576 -21.97 -29.78 -17.32
N SER A 577 -21.72 -30.73 -16.42
CA SER A 577 -22.58 -31.87 -16.06
C SER A 577 -22.63 -33.12 -16.97
N ARG A 578 -22.33 -34.25 -16.30
CA ARG A 578 -22.70 -35.66 -16.57
C ARG A 578 -21.86 -36.47 -17.57
N LEU A 579 -21.08 -37.37 -16.98
CA LEU A 579 -20.79 -38.70 -17.52
C LEU A 579 -22.07 -39.38 -18.04
N THR A 580 -21.98 -39.96 -19.24
CA THR A 580 -22.33 -41.35 -19.62
C THR A 580 -22.89 -41.38 -21.04
N ALA A 581 -22.39 -42.32 -21.85
CA ALA A 581 -22.82 -42.69 -23.20
C ALA A 581 -22.29 -41.85 -24.38
N PHE A 582 -21.11 -42.21 -24.90
CA PHE A 582 -20.98 -42.63 -26.30
C PHE A 582 -19.58 -43.23 -26.56
N MET A 583 -19.39 -44.50 -26.22
CA MET A 583 -18.42 -45.34 -26.92
C MET A 583 -19.16 -45.97 -28.10
N SER A 584 -18.99 -45.45 -29.30
CA SER A 584 -18.99 -46.24 -30.55
C SER A 584 -18.86 -45.33 -31.77
N SER A 585 -18.05 -45.80 -32.72
CA SER A 585 -17.87 -45.32 -34.09
C SER A 585 -16.91 -44.14 -34.35
N SER A 586 -15.71 -44.55 -34.78
CA SER A 586 -15.06 -44.13 -36.04
C SER A 586 -14.44 -42.73 -36.21
N ARG A 587 -13.10 -42.79 -36.32
CA ARG A 587 -12.21 -42.08 -37.27
C ARG A 587 -11.98 -40.57 -37.08
N SER A 588 -10.78 -40.20 -36.61
CA SER A 588 -9.72 -39.54 -37.42
C SER A 588 -8.58 -38.92 -36.58
N PHE A 589 -7.34 -39.37 -36.84
CA PHE A 589 -6.00 -38.69 -36.82
C PHE A 589 -5.51 -37.91 -35.58
N ALA A 590 -4.22 -37.87 -35.19
CA ALA A 590 -2.96 -38.45 -35.67
C ALA A 590 -1.97 -38.60 -34.48
N ILE A 591 -1.21 -39.69 -34.46
CA ILE A 591 -0.13 -39.97 -33.49
C ILE A 591 1.20 -39.58 -34.14
N ILE A 592 1.97 -38.69 -33.51
CA ILE A 592 3.38 -38.48 -33.86
C ILE A 592 4.17 -39.67 -33.30
N ARG A 593 4.65 -40.55 -34.19
CA ARG A 593 5.61 -41.62 -33.90
C ARG A 593 7.01 -41.03 -33.74
N ARG A 594 7.77 -41.60 -32.79
CA ARG A 594 9.24 -41.58 -32.70
C ARG A 594 9.87 -41.89 -34.06
N ALA A 595 10.93 -41.17 -34.41
CA ALA A 595 12.00 -41.67 -35.27
C ALA A 595 13.29 -41.68 -34.42
N GLU A 596 14.14 -42.66 -34.74
CA GLU A 596 15.26 -43.23 -33.96
C GLU A 596 16.34 -42.26 -33.48
#